data_AF-A0A5Y3LN11-F1
#
_entry.id   AF-A0A5Y3LN11-F1
#
_cell.length_a   1.000
_cell.length_b   1.000
_cell.length_c   1.000
_cell.angle_alpha   90.00
_cell.angle_beta   90.00
_cell.angle_gamma   90.00
#
_symmetry.space_group_name_H-M   'P 1'
#
loop_
_entity.id
_entity.type
_entity.pdbx_description
1 polymer ?
#
loop_
_entity_poly.entity_id
_entity_poly.type
_entity_poly.pdbx_seq_one_letter_code
_entity_poly.pdbx_strand_id
1 'polypeptide(L)'
;MDVTNDDYIRLLSALLPPGPAWSASDPAIAGAAPSLTRVHQRADALMRELDPRTTTELINRWERLCGLPDECIPAGTQTLRQRQQRLDAKVNLAGGINEDFYLAQLAALGRPNATITRYDKSTFTCSSACTDAVNAPEWRYYWQVNMPAATNTTWMTCGDPCDSALRIWGDTVVECVLNKLCPSHTYVIFKYPE
;
A
#
# COMPACT_ATOMS: atom_id res chain seq x y z
N MET A 1 14.35 24.04 11.01
CA MET A 1 15.11 25.31 11.07
C MET A 1 16.42 24.98 10.39
N ASP A 2 16.67 25.56 9.22
CA ASP A 2 17.82 25.14 8.41
C ASP A 2 19.12 25.54 9.10
N VAL A 3 19.99 24.57 9.34
CA VAL A 3 21.31 24.81 9.93
C VAL A 3 22.28 25.32 8.87
N THR A 4 23.03 26.35 9.23
CA THR A 4 23.98 27.03 8.36
C THR A 4 25.43 26.70 8.74
N ASN A 5 26.38 27.05 7.86
CA ASN A 5 27.80 26.90 8.16
C ASN A 5 28.23 27.73 9.38
N ASP A 6 27.66 28.91 9.55
CA ASP A 6 28.00 29.81 10.66
C ASP A 6 27.53 29.25 12.01
N ASP A 7 26.45 28.47 12.02
CA ASP A 7 26.02 27.74 13.21
C ASP A 7 27.09 26.73 13.63
N TYR A 8 27.64 25.97 12.68
CA TYR A 8 28.70 25.00 12.96
C TYR A 8 30.04 25.66 13.30
N ILE A 9 30.40 26.79 12.70
CA ILE A 9 31.60 27.55 13.09
C ILE A 9 31.48 27.99 14.54
N ARG A 10 30.33 28.54 14.94
CA ARG A 10 30.07 28.94 16.33
C ARG A 10 30.13 27.75 17.29
N LEU A 11 29.53 26.62 16.91
CA LEU A 11 29.48 25.42 17.74
C LEU A 11 30.87 24.80 17.93
N LEU A 12 31.68 24.71 16.86
CA LEU A 12 33.06 24.24 16.92
C LEU A 12 33.96 25.20 17.71
N SER A 13 33.79 26.51 17.52
CA SER A 13 34.53 27.53 18.29
C SER A 13 34.25 27.43 19.78
N ALA A 14 33.00 27.12 20.17
CA ALA A 14 32.60 26.93 21.56
C ALA A 14 33.14 25.64 22.20
N LEU A 15 33.54 24.65 21.39
CA LEU A 15 34.12 23.38 21.86
C LEU A 15 35.65 23.44 22.01
N LEU A 16 36.28 24.55 21.64
CA LEU A 16 37.73 24.71 21.80
C LEU A 16 38.13 24.73 23.28
N PRO A 17 39.23 24.06 23.66
CA PRO A 17 39.78 24.19 24.99
C PRO A 17 40.19 25.64 25.28
N PRO A 18 40.05 26.12 26.53
CA PRO A 18 40.52 27.43 26.90
C PRO A 18 42.05 27.51 26.80
N GLY A 19 42.58 28.63 26.31
CA GLY A 19 44.01 28.91 26.26
C GLY A 19 44.48 29.49 24.92
N PRO A 20 45.74 29.94 24.84
CA PRO A 20 46.28 30.65 23.68
C PRO A 20 46.59 29.74 22.48
N ALA A 21 46.56 28.43 22.67
CA ALA A 21 46.90 27.46 21.62
C ALA A 21 45.82 27.35 20.52
N TRP A 22 44.59 27.80 20.80
CA TRP A 22 43.44 27.64 19.91
C TRP A 22 42.83 28.99 19.55
N SER A 23 42.47 29.17 18.28
CA SER A 23 41.77 30.37 17.82
C SER A 23 40.47 29.98 17.11
N ALA A 24 39.39 30.69 17.41
CA ALA A 24 38.12 30.56 16.67
C ALA A 24 38.27 30.96 15.18
N SER A 25 39.30 31.74 14.84
CA SER A 25 39.64 32.12 13.46
C SER A 25 40.53 31.11 12.74
N ASP A 26 40.83 29.95 13.36
CA ASP A 26 41.61 28.90 12.71
C ASP A 26 40.88 28.41 11.44
N PRO A 27 41.54 28.39 10.26
CA PRO A 27 40.92 27.94 9.02
C PRO A 27 40.44 26.48 9.08
N ALA A 28 40.96 25.65 9.99
CA ALA A 28 40.45 24.29 10.20
C ALA A 28 39.01 24.27 10.70
N ILE A 29 38.58 25.26 11.51
CA ILE A 29 37.21 25.36 12.01
C ILE A 29 36.26 25.72 10.86
N ALA A 30 36.61 26.77 10.11
CA ALA A 30 35.84 27.19 8.94
C ALA A 30 35.83 26.10 7.85
N GLY A 31 36.92 25.34 7.70
CA GLY A 31 37.02 24.23 6.75
C GLY A 31 36.22 23.00 7.14
N ALA A 32 36.08 22.70 8.44
CA ALA A 32 35.30 21.57 8.93
C ALA A 32 33.78 21.82 8.86
N ALA A 33 33.33 23.05 9.11
CA ALA A 33 31.90 23.39 9.20
C ALA A 33 31.05 22.96 7.98
N PRO A 34 31.46 23.18 6.71
CA PRO A 34 30.68 22.75 5.55
C PRO A 34 30.42 21.23 5.49
N SER A 35 31.37 20.42 5.98
CA SER A 35 31.20 18.96 6.02
C SER A 35 30.14 18.54 7.03
N LEU A 36 30.11 19.19 8.20
CA LEU A 36 29.14 18.94 9.25
C LEU A 36 27.74 19.42 8.84
N THR A 37 27.64 20.60 8.23
CA THR A 37 26.38 21.10 7.66
C THR A 37 25.80 20.12 6.65
N ARG A 38 26.64 19.60 5.74
CA ARG A 38 26.20 18.61 4.74
C ARG A 38 25.71 17.32 5.41
N VAL A 39 26.39 16.83 6.45
CA VAL A 39 25.96 15.64 7.19
C VAL A 39 24.64 15.90 7.91
N HIS A 40 24.45 17.07 8.52
CA HIS A 40 23.20 17.47 9.15
C HIS A 40 22.05 17.44 8.14
N GLN A 41 22.21 18.11 6.99
CA GLN A 41 21.19 18.16 5.95
C GLN A 41 20.84 16.75 5.42
N ARG A 42 21.81 15.84 5.36
CA ARG A 42 21.56 14.43 5.02
C ARG A 42 20.82 13.68 6.12
N ALA A 43 21.07 13.99 7.40
CA ALA A 43 20.30 13.44 8.51
C ALA A 43 18.84 13.93 8.49
N ASP A 44 18.60 15.22 8.19
CA ASP A 44 17.25 15.75 8.02
C ASP A 44 16.53 15.15 6.81
N ALA A 45 17.25 14.93 5.70
CA ALA A 45 16.72 14.19 4.56
C ALA A 45 16.32 12.76 4.95
N LEU A 46 17.16 12.07 5.75
CA LEU A 46 16.85 10.73 6.24
C LEU A 46 15.57 10.69 7.09
N MET A 47 15.29 11.72 7.89
CA MET A 47 14.04 11.78 8.67
C MET A 47 12.79 11.76 7.79
N ARG A 48 12.86 12.34 6.58
CA ARG A 48 11.76 12.28 5.59
C ARG A 48 11.65 10.91 4.92
N GLU A 49 12.72 10.14 4.89
CA GLU A 49 12.76 8.79 4.33
C GLU A 49 12.23 7.71 5.30
N LEU A 50 12.04 8.07 6.58
CA LEU A 50 11.43 7.19 7.58
C LEU A 50 9.90 7.09 7.42
N ASP A 51 9.26 8.07 6.78
CA ASP A 51 7.81 8.04 6.54
C ASP A 51 7.52 7.39 5.18
N PRO A 52 6.74 6.27 5.13
CA PRO A 52 6.42 5.57 3.90
C PRO A 52 5.67 6.44 2.87
N ARG A 53 5.02 7.52 3.32
CA ARG A 53 4.30 8.46 2.45
C ARG A 53 5.22 9.40 1.70
N THR A 54 6.43 9.63 2.20
CA THR A 54 7.38 10.62 1.65
C THR A 54 8.72 10.04 1.23
N THR A 55 9.00 8.76 1.53
CA THR A 55 10.24 8.10 1.12
C THR A 55 10.44 8.10 -0.40
N THR A 56 11.65 8.44 -0.83
CA THR A 56 12.05 8.47 -2.23
C THR A 56 13.33 7.68 -2.47
N GLU A 57 14.38 7.95 -1.69
CA GLU A 57 15.66 7.24 -1.79
C GLU A 57 15.55 5.81 -1.22
N LEU A 58 14.82 5.63 -0.11
CA LEU A 58 14.71 4.34 0.59
C LEU A 58 13.52 3.49 0.13
N ILE A 59 12.74 3.94 -0.86
CA ILE A 59 11.50 3.27 -1.24
C ILE A 59 11.70 1.80 -1.64
N ASN A 60 12.78 1.48 -2.38
CA ASN A 60 13.09 0.11 -2.78
C ASN A 60 13.37 -0.79 -1.56
N ARG A 61 13.97 -0.23 -0.50
CA ARG A 61 14.27 -0.98 0.73
C ARG A 61 13.00 -1.23 1.52
N TRP A 62 12.16 -0.21 1.65
CA TRP A 62 10.83 -0.33 2.27
C TRP A 62 9.99 -1.40 1.59
N GLU A 63 9.89 -1.34 0.26
CA GLU A 63 9.12 -2.32 -0.51
C GLU A 63 9.61 -3.74 -0.30
N ARG A 64 10.93 -3.96 -0.31
CA ARG A 64 11.50 -5.28 -0.02
C ARG A 64 11.11 -5.80 1.37
N LEU A 65 11.13 -4.94 2.39
CA LEU A 65 10.74 -5.31 3.76
C LEU A 65 9.24 -5.62 3.86
N CYS A 66 8.41 -4.93 3.08
CA CYS A 66 6.97 -5.12 3.06
C CYS A 66 6.47 -6.18 2.06
N GLY A 67 7.38 -6.84 1.34
CA GLY A 67 7.03 -7.84 0.32
C GLY A 67 6.36 -7.24 -0.92
N LEU A 68 6.73 -6.01 -1.27
CA LEU A 68 6.27 -5.27 -2.45
C LEU A 68 7.37 -5.27 -3.55
N PRO A 69 6.98 -5.21 -4.84
CA PRO A 69 5.62 -5.38 -5.34
C PRO A 69 5.13 -6.82 -5.11
N ASP A 70 3.90 -6.98 -4.63
CA ASP A 70 3.28 -8.31 -4.54
C ASP A 70 2.83 -8.80 -5.93
N GLU A 71 2.51 -10.10 -6.00
CA GLU A 71 2.00 -10.75 -7.21
C GLU A 71 0.71 -10.15 -7.78
N CYS A 72 -0.02 -9.34 -7.00
CA CYS A 72 -1.28 -8.73 -7.43
C CYS A 72 -1.04 -7.55 -8.38
N ILE A 73 0.16 -6.94 -8.39
CA ILE A 73 0.46 -5.79 -9.22
C ILE A 73 1.78 -6.01 -9.99
N PRO A 74 1.75 -6.01 -11.34
CA PRO A 74 2.96 -6.17 -12.15
C PRO A 74 4.00 -5.08 -11.87
N ALA A 75 5.25 -5.49 -11.69
CA ALA A 75 6.37 -4.59 -11.45
C ALA A 75 6.57 -3.60 -12.63
N GLY A 76 6.99 -2.37 -12.32
CA GLY A 76 7.38 -1.36 -13.31
C GLY A 76 6.23 -0.52 -13.89
N THR A 77 4.98 -0.79 -13.52
CA THR A 77 3.81 -0.04 -14.01
C THR A 77 3.42 1.16 -13.14
N GLN A 78 4.05 1.32 -11.98
CA GLN A 78 3.65 2.30 -10.95
C GLN A 78 4.57 3.52 -10.90
N THR A 79 3.98 4.70 -10.82
CA THR A 79 4.68 5.95 -10.50
C THR A 79 5.18 5.96 -9.05
N LEU A 80 6.16 6.81 -8.72
CA LEU A 80 6.67 6.96 -7.35
C LEU A 80 5.55 7.24 -6.33
N ARG A 81 4.61 8.12 -6.68
CA ARG A 81 3.46 8.46 -5.81
C ARG A 81 2.55 7.25 -5.55
N GLN A 82 2.28 6.45 -6.58
CA GLN A 82 1.48 5.23 -6.42
C GLN A 82 2.19 4.19 -5.54
N ARG A 83 3.52 4.09 -5.66
CA ARG A 83 4.34 3.23 -4.80
C ARG A 83 4.30 3.67 -3.34
N GLN A 84 4.44 4.98 -3.07
CA GLN A 84 4.33 5.55 -1.72
C GLN A 84 2.94 5.31 -1.10
N GLN A 85 1.86 5.54 -1.86
CA GLN A 85 0.49 5.28 -1.40
C GLN A 85 0.28 3.81 -1.05
N ARG A 86 0.78 2.90 -1.88
CA ARG A 86 0.69 1.46 -1.64
C ARG A 86 1.51 1.03 -0.43
N LEU A 87 2.72 1.55 -0.30
CA LEU A 87 3.59 1.28 0.84
C LEU A 87 2.94 1.76 2.14
N ASP A 88 2.44 3.00 2.15
CA ASP A 88 1.70 3.57 3.27
C ASP A 88 0.49 2.71 3.65
N ALA A 89 -0.33 2.35 2.65
CA ALA A 89 -1.46 1.45 2.85
C ALA A 89 -1.02 0.10 3.43
N LYS A 90 0.13 -0.46 3.03
CA LYS A 90 0.64 -1.75 3.53
C LYS A 90 1.19 -1.67 4.95
N VAL A 91 1.91 -0.60 5.28
CA VAL A 91 2.57 -0.39 6.58
C VAL A 91 1.56 0.04 7.63
N ASN A 92 0.63 0.92 7.26
CA ASN A 92 -0.34 1.53 8.18
C ASN A 92 -1.73 0.89 8.11
N LEU A 93 -1.87 -0.27 7.47
CA LEU A 93 -3.15 -0.99 7.43
C LEU A 93 -3.56 -1.42 8.85
N ALA A 94 -4.49 -0.70 9.45
CA ALA A 94 -5.26 -1.23 10.57
C ALA A 94 -6.18 -2.32 10.00
N GLY A 95 -5.75 -3.58 10.09
CA GLY A 95 -6.54 -4.72 9.62
C GLY A 95 -7.93 -4.76 10.27
N GLY A 96 -8.90 -5.31 9.57
CA GLY A 96 -10.26 -5.48 10.05
C GLY A 96 -10.91 -6.72 9.46
N ILE A 97 -11.86 -7.30 10.19
CA ILE A 97 -12.67 -8.44 9.76
C ILE A 97 -14.15 -8.07 9.66
N ASN A 98 -14.43 -6.82 9.27
CA ASN A 98 -15.78 -6.27 9.16
C ASN A 98 -16.04 -5.71 7.76
N GLU A 99 -17.31 -5.48 7.45
CA GLU A 99 -17.76 -5.01 6.14
C GLU A 99 -17.15 -3.65 5.77
N ASP A 100 -17.16 -2.71 6.70
CA ASP A 100 -16.63 -1.35 6.50
C ASP A 100 -15.14 -1.35 6.10
N PHE A 101 -14.35 -2.23 6.70
CA PHE A 101 -12.94 -2.39 6.37
C PHE A 101 -12.76 -2.81 4.91
N TYR A 102 -13.49 -3.83 4.45
CA TYR A 102 -13.37 -4.31 3.07
C TYR A 102 -13.91 -3.29 2.06
N LEU A 103 -14.98 -2.56 2.39
CA LEU A 103 -15.48 -1.46 1.57
C LEU A 103 -14.46 -0.32 1.47
N ALA A 104 -13.76 0.01 2.55
CA ALA A 104 -12.69 1.01 2.53
C ALA A 104 -11.51 0.57 1.64
N GLN A 105 -11.14 -0.72 1.67
CA GLN A 105 -10.10 -1.26 0.76
C GLN A 105 -10.56 -1.19 -0.70
N LEU A 106 -11.81 -1.54 -0.99
CA LEU A 106 -12.39 -1.43 -2.33
C LEU A 106 -12.37 0.03 -2.83
N ALA A 107 -12.75 0.99 -1.99
CA ALA A 107 -12.69 2.41 -2.32
C ALA A 107 -11.25 2.87 -2.62
N ALA A 108 -10.28 2.45 -1.81
CA ALA A 108 -8.85 2.75 -2.02
C ALA A 108 -8.30 2.17 -3.33
N LEU A 109 -8.82 1.02 -3.76
CA LEU A 109 -8.50 0.39 -5.06
C LEU A 109 -9.31 0.97 -6.23
N GLY A 110 -10.08 2.04 -6.02
CA GLY A 110 -10.84 2.72 -7.07
C GLY A 110 -12.22 2.12 -7.35
N ARG A 111 -12.81 1.42 -6.37
CA ARG A 111 -14.17 0.85 -6.42
C ARG A 111 -15.06 1.39 -5.28
N PRO A 112 -15.28 2.72 -5.19
CA PRO A 112 -15.98 3.33 -4.07
C PRO A 112 -17.47 2.94 -3.94
N ASN A 113 -18.09 2.48 -5.03
CA ASN A 113 -19.50 2.10 -5.08
C ASN A 113 -19.73 0.58 -5.01
N ALA A 114 -18.68 -0.20 -4.71
CA ALA A 114 -18.84 -1.64 -4.49
C ALA A 114 -19.69 -1.90 -3.24
N THR A 115 -20.43 -3.00 -3.23
CA THR A 115 -21.23 -3.42 -2.05
C THR A 115 -20.88 -4.84 -1.67
N ILE A 116 -21.15 -5.23 -0.42
CA ILE A 116 -20.89 -6.58 0.08
C ILE A 116 -22.23 -7.25 0.41
N THR A 117 -22.44 -8.45 -0.11
CA THR A 117 -23.54 -9.32 0.28
C THR A 117 -23.02 -10.37 1.25
N ARG A 118 -23.64 -10.45 2.44
CA ARG A 118 -23.39 -11.50 3.42
C ARG A 118 -24.50 -12.56 3.31
N TYR A 119 -24.15 -13.83 3.41
CA TYR A 119 -25.12 -14.93 3.44
C TYR A 119 -25.42 -15.29 4.89
N ASP A 120 -26.26 -14.48 5.52
CA ASP A 120 -26.68 -14.62 6.93
C ASP A 120 -27.89 -15.56 7.11
N LYS A 121 -28.54 -15.97 6.02
CA LYS A 121 -29.72 -16.84 6.07
C LYS A 121 -29.37 -18.26 6.51
N SER A 122 -30.25 -18.83 7.34
CA SER A 122 -30.24 -20.25 7.70
C SER A 122 -30.32 -21.14 6.46
N THR A 123 -29.76 -22.35 6.56
CA THR A 123 -29.84 -23.40 5.55
C THR A 123 -31.25 -23.53 4.98
N PHE A 124 -31.37 -23.66 3.66
CA PHE A 124 -32.66 -23.88 3.01
C PHE A 124 -33.27 -25.19 3.51
N THR A 125 -34.54 -25.16 3.89
CA THR A 125 -35.27 -26.31 4.42
C THR A 125 -36.55 -26.55 3.62
N CYS A 126 -37.19 -27.70 3.80
CA CYS A 126 -38.51 -27.97 3.19
C CYS A 126 -39.60 -26.98 3.61
N SER A 127 -39.37 -26.18 4.66
CA SER A 127 -40.26 -25.09 5.11
C SER A 127 -39.88 -23.70 4.59
N SER A 128 -38.77 -23.57 3.86
CA SER A 128 -38.34 -22.30 3.25
C SER A 128 -39.23 -21.93 2.06
N ALA A 129 -39.31 -20.63 1.72
CA ALA A 129 -40.10 -20.20 0.57
C ALA A 129 -39.43 -20.66 -0.74
N CYS A 130 -40.21 -21.00 -1.77
CA CYS A 130 -39.66 -21.42 -3.07
C CYS A 130 -38.83 -20.33 -3.77
N THR A 131 -38.92 -19.07 -3.31
CA THR A 131 -38.14 -17.93 -3.80
C THR A 131 -36.86 -17.68 -2.99
N ASP A 132 -36.63 -18.41 -1.89
CA ASP A 132 -35.42 -18.27 -1.10
C ASP A 132 -34.21 -18.91 -1.81
N ALA A 133 -33.03 -18.35 -1.55
CA ALA A 133 -31.78 -18.93 -2.02
C ALA A 133 -31.54 -20.30 -1.36
N VAL A 134 -31.11 -21.27 -2.17
CA VAL A 134 -30.84 -22.65 -1.74
C VAL A 134 -29.45 -22.72 -1.09
N ASN A 135 -29.32 -22.07 0.07
CA ASN A 135 -28.05 -21.99 0.80
C ASN A 135 -27.85 -23.25 1.66
N ALA A 136 -26.67 -23.83 1.59
CA ALA A 136 -26.19 -24.86 2.50
C ALA A 136 -25.49 -24.25 3.74
N PRO A 137 -25.25 -24.99 4.83
CA PRO A 137 -24.64 -24.46 6.06
C PRO A 137 -23.28 -23.76 5.85
N GLU A 138 -22.55 -24.15 4.82
CA GLU A 138 -21.21 -23.63 4.49
C GLU A 138 -21.26 -22.17 4.01
N TRP A 139 -22.38 -21.70 3.47
CA TRP A 139 -22.55 -20.35 2.94
C TRP A 139 -22.29 -19.25 3.99
N ARG A 140 -22.36 -19.57 5.29
CA ARG A 140 -21.93 -18.68 6.39
C ARG A 140 -20.48 -18.21 6.29
N TYR A 141 -19.64 -18.97 5.58
CA TYR A 141 -18.22 -18.65 5.37
C TYR A 141 -17.99 -17.90 4.05
N TYR A 142 -19.03 -17.77 3.22
CA TYR A 142 -18.97 -17.07 1.96
C TYR A 142 -19.48 -15.63 2.14
N TRP A 143 -18.91 -14.73 1.37
CA TRP A 143 -19.39 -13.37 1.20
C TRP A 143 -19.08 -12.91 -0.22
N GLN A 144 -19.93 -12.06 -0.76
CA GLN A 144 -19.84 -11.63 -2.15
C GLN A 144 -19.55 -10.14 -2.24
N VAL A 145 -18.55 -9.78 -3.03
CA VAL A 145 -18.27 -8.41 -3.44
C VAL A 145 -19.01 -8.14 -4.74
N ASN A 146 -19.95 -7.21 -4.72
CA ASN A 146 -20.66 -6.73 -5.90
C ASN A 146 -19.93 -5.50 -6.45
N MET A 147 -19.41 -5.63 -7.67
CA MET A 147 -18.73 -4.54 -8.34
C MET A 147 -19.74 -3.57 -8.97
N PRO A 148 -19.47 -2.25 -8.95
CA PRO A 148 -20.46 -1.25 -9.36
C PRO A 148 -20.64 -1.11 -10.87
N ALA A 149 -19.67 -1.56 -11.67
CA ALA A 149 -19.67 -1.40 -13.12
C ALA A 149 -19.18 -2.67 -13.79
N ALA A 150 -19.68 -2.91 -15.02
CA ALA A 150 -19.22 -3.99 -15.85
C ALA A 150 -17.74 -3.77 -16.16
N THR A 151 -16.93 -4.82 -16.01
CA THR A 151 -15.52 -4.76 -16.39
C THR A 151 -15.41 -4.97 -17.89
N ASN A 152 -14.41 -4.33 -18.52
CA ASN A 152 -14.11 -4.60 -19.92
C ASN A 152 -13.91 -6.10 -20.11
N THR A 153 -14.82 -6.68 -20.87
CA THR A 153 -14.77 -8.07 -21.25
C THR A 153 -13.97 -8.17 -22.54
N THR A 154 -12.88 -8.93 -22.50
CA THR A 154 -12.17 -9.32 -23.71
C THR A 154 -12.60 -10.72 -24.10
N TRP A 155 -13.11 -10.86 -25.31
CA TRP A 155 -13.48 -12.16 -25.88
C TRP A 155 -12.29 -12.76 -26.61
N MET A 156 -12.15 -14.08 -26.54
CA MET A 156 -11.23 -14.80 -27.41
C MET A 156 -11.64 -14.60 -28.87
N THR A 157 -10.66 -14.35 -29.73
CA THR A 157 -10.83 -14.22 -31.16
C THR A 157 -10.27 -15.45 -31.88
N CYS A 158 -10.64 -15.66 -33.14
CA CYS A 158 -10.08 -16.75 -33.95
C CYS A 158 -8.57 -16.61 -34.23
N GLY A 159 -7.95 -15.49 -33.84
CA GLY A 159 -6.51 -15.27 -33.92
C GLY A 159 -5.75 -15.66 -32.65
N ASP A 160 -6.46 -15.98 -31.55
CA ASP A 160 -5.83 -16.33 -30.28
C ASP A 160 -5.50 -17.84 -30.21
N PRO A 161 -4.48 -18.23 -29.41
CA PRO A 161 -4.14 -19.64 -29.17
C PRO A 161 -5.32 -20.46 -28.62
N CYS A 162 -5.40 -21.75 -28.97
CA CYS A 162 -6.49 -22.65 -28.55
C CYS A 162 -6.55 -22.92 -27.04
N ASP A 163 -5.50 -22.60 -26.29
CA ASP A 163 -5.40 -22.70 -24.83
C ASP A 163 -5.77 -21.39 -24.10
N SER A 164 -6.15 -20.36 -24.84
CA SER A 164 -6.59 -19.07 -24.29
C SER A 164 -7.94 -19.20 -23.58
N ALA A 165 -8.15 -18.38 -22.55
CA ALA A 165 -9.47 -18.26 -21.94
C ALA A 165 -10.48 -17.70 -22.96
N LEU A 166 -11.67 -18.32 -23.05
CA LEU A 166 -12.74 -17.91 -23.97
C LEU A 166 -13.21 -16.47 -23.74
N ARG A 167 -13.10 -15.99 -22.50
CA ARG A 167 -13.45 -14.65 -22.07
C ARG A 167 -12.58 -14.29 -20.88
N ILE A 168 -12.04 -13.08 -20.87
CA ILE A 168 -11.29 -12.51 -19.73
C ILE A 168 -12.07 -11.30 -19.24
N TRP A 169 -12.37 -11.28 -17.95
CA TRP A 169 -13.05 -10.17 -17.29
C TRP A 169 -12.55 -10.07 -15.85
N GLY A 170 -12.93 -8.99 -15.19
CA GLY A 170 -12.61 -8.75 -13.79
C GLY A 170 -11.36 -7.91 -13.56
N ASP A 171 -11.13 -7.62 -12.29
CA ASP A 171 -10.02 -6.82 -11.80
C ASP A 171 -9.09 -7.71 -10.98
N THR A 172 -8.07 -8.24 -11.64
CA THR A 172 -7.11 -9.18 -11.04
C THR A 172 -6.38 -8.57 -9.83
N VAL A 173 -6.23 -7.23 -9.79
CA VAL A 173 -5.60 -6.53 -8.66
C VAL A 173 -6.53 -6.58 -7.46
N VAL A 174 -7.80 -6.19 -7.63
CA VAL A 174 -8.78 -6.17 -6.53
C VAL A 174 -9.03 -7.57 -6.00
N GLU A 175 -9.18 -8.56 -6.88
CA GLU A 175 -9.39 -9.95 -6.50
C GLU A 175 -8.22 -10.50 -5.68
N CYS A 176 -7.00 -10.26 -6.14
CA CYS A 176 -5.81 -10.74 -5.44
C CYS A 176 -5.61 -10.07 -4.08
N VAL A 177 -5.84 -8.75 -3.98
CA VAL A 177 -5.72 -8.02 -2.70
C VAL A 177 -6.74 -8.51 -1.68
N LEU A 178 -8.02 -8.64 -2.07
CA LEU A 178 -9.07 -9.07 -1.15
C LEU A 178 -8.93 -10.54 -0.75
N ASN A 179 -8.50 -11.42 -1.66
CA ASN A 179 -8.18 -12.81 -1.28
C ASN A 179 -7.02 -12.90 -0.28
N LYS A 180 -6.08 -11.93 -0.28
CA LYS A 180 -5.02 -11.88 0.73
C LYS A 180 -5.47 -11.32 2.07
N LEU A 181 -6.44 -10.40 2.05
CA LEU A 181 -6.97 -9.77 3.26
C LEU A 181 -8.11 -10.57 3.90
N CYS A 182 -8.74 -11.48 3.16
CA CYS A 182 -9.81 -12.31 3.70
C CYS A 182 -9.25 -13.32 4.72
N PRO A 183 -9.96 -13.57 5.84
CA PRO A 183 -9.59 -14.63 6.75
C PRO A 183 -9.55 -15.98 6.04
N SER A 184 -8.59 -16.82 6.39
CA SER A 184 -8.37 -18.13 5.76
C SER A 184 -9.56 -19.10 5.84
N HIS A 185 -10.50 -18.86 6.75
CA HIS A 185 -11.70 -19.67 6.94
C HIS A 185 -12.93 -19.12 6.19
N THR A 186 -12.76 -18.04 5.41
CA THR A 186 -13.83 -17.43 4.61
C THR A 186 -13.48 -17.41 3.14
N TYR A 187 -14.49 -17.34 2.28
CA TYR A 187 -14.36 -17.34 0.84
C TYR A 187 -15.06 -16.11 0.27
N VAL A 188 -14.35 -15.36 -0.58
CA VAL A 188 -14.89 -14.19 -1.27
C VAL A 188 -15.31 -14.57 -2.69
N ILE A 189 -16.53 -14.17 -3.07
CA ILE A 189 -17.05 -14.30 -4.44
C ILE A 189 -17.06 -12.90 -5.06
N PHE A 190 -16.50 -12.76 -6.26
CA PHE A 190 -16.54 -11.49 -6.99
C PHE A 190 -17.63 -11.53 -8.05
N LYS A 191 -18.60 -10.62 -7.92
CA LYS A 191 -19.69 -10.47 -8.88
C LYS A 191 -19.48 -9.19 -9.69
N TYR A 192 -19.33 -9.36 -10.99
CA TYR A 192 -19.31 -8.26 -11.96
C TYR A 192 -20.67 -8.19 -12.66
N PRO A 193 -21.31 -7.02 -12.75
CA PRO A 193 -22.52 -6.87 -13.53
C PRO A 193 -22.20 -7.07 -15.02
N GLU A 194 -23.17 -7.63 -15.75
CA GLU A 194 -23.11 -7.76 -17.21
C GLU A 194 -23.18 -6.41 -17.92
#